data_AF-A0A0R3L340-F1
#
_entry.id   AF-A0A0R3L340-F1
#
_cell.length_a   1.000
_cell.length_b   1.000
_cell.length_c   1.000
_cell.angle_alpha   90.00
_cell.angle_beta   90.00
_cell.angle_gamma   90.00
#
_symmetry.space_group_name_H-M   'P 1'
#
loop_
_entity.id
_entity.type
_entity.pdbx_description
1 polymer ?
#
loop_
_entity_poly.entity_id
_entity_poly.type
_entity_poly.pdbx_seq_one_letter_code
_entity_poly.pdbx_strand_id
1 'polypeptide(L)' 'MRFWIKCTRFETGQTIHINIALVGSMWRDGNRTVLAFVGGDPQRIEMTETPEQLLAQHFGTSGKAG' A
#
# COMPACT_ATOMS: atom_id res chain seq x y z
N MET A 1 -10.91 12.56 4.64
CA MET A 1 -10.48 11.17 4.97
C MET A 1 -8.96 11.09 4.94
N ARG A 2 -8.35 10.36 5.87
CA ARG A 2 -6.89 10.21 5.98
C ARG A 2 -6.54 8.75 5.67
N PHE A 3 -6.12 8.48 4.44
CA PHE A 3 -5.83 7.12 3.94
C PHE A 3 -4.34 6.79 4.09
N TRP A 4 -3.85 6.79 5.33
CA TRP A 4 -2.45 6.47 5.60
C TRP A 4 -2.28 4.98 5.84
N ILE A 5 -1.34 4.37 5.12
CA ILE A 5 -0.97 2.97 5.26
C ILE A 5 0.44 2.88 5.83
N LYS A 6 0.65 1.98 6.79
CA LYS A 6 1.97 1.72 7.36
C LYS A 6 2.72 0.75 6.45
N CYS A 7 3.94 1.10 6.06
CA CYS A 7 4.77 0.27 5.21
C CYS A 7 6.22 0.28 5.66
N THR A 8 7.02 -0.65 5.13
CA THR A 8 8.46 -0.72 5.42
C THR A 8 9.23 -0.41 4.14
N ARG A 9 10.13 0.58 4.18
CA ARG A 9 11.02 0.88 3.07
C ARG A 9 12.00 -0.26 2.88
N PHE A 10 12.11 -0.76 1.66
CA PHE A 10 12.96 -1.91 1.37
C PHE A 10 14.45 -1.60 1.56
N GLU A 11 14.90 -0.42 1.14
CA GLU A 11 16.31 -0.03 1.17
C GLU A 11 16.86 0.19 2.58
N THR A 12 16.00 0.59 3.52
CA THR A 12 16.42 1.06 4.85
C THR A 12 15.78 0.28 6.00
N GLY A 13 14.79 -0.59 5.74
CA GLY A 13 13.97 -1.23 6.76
C GLY A 13 13.10 -0.25 7.58
N GLN A 14 13.06 1.02 7.18
CA GLN A 14 12.38 2.07 7.94
C GLN A 14 10.86 1.93 7.79
N THR A 15 10.14 1.95 8.91
CA THR A 15 8.69 2.12 8.90
C THR A 15 8.32 3.53 8.45
N ILE A 16 7.45 3.62 7.45
CA ILE A 16 6.90 4.87 6.92
C ILE A 16 5.38 4.79 6.86
N HIS A 17 4.72 5.95 6.92
CA HIS A 17 3.29 6.07 6.65
C HIS A 17 3.10 6.75 5.31
N ILE A 18 2.32 6.12 4.43
CA ILE A 18 2.10 6.58 3.06
C ILE A 18 0.65 6.96 2.90
N ASN A 19 0.38 8.14 2.33
CA ASN A 19 -0.97 8.49 1.93
C ASN A 19 -1.27 7.84 0.58
N ILE A 20 -2.18 6.86 0.54
CA ILE A 20 -2.49 6.13 -0.69
C ILE A 20 -3.10 7.02 -1.79
N ALA A 21 -3.69 8.16 -1.41
CA ALA A 21 -4.19 9.14 -2.38
C ALA A 21 -3.09 9.76 -3.24
N LEU A 22 -1.82 9.63 -2.83
CA LEU A 22 -0.66 10.10 -3.59
C LEU A 22 -0.07 9.00 -4.49
N VAL A 23 -0.59 7.77 -4.46
CA VAL A 23 -0.07 6.65 -5.27
C VAL A 23 -0.80 6.64 -6.62
N GLY A 24 -0.04 6.85 -7.69
CA GLY A 24 -0.56 6.87 -9.07
C GLY A 24 -0.58 5.49 -9.72
N SER A 25 0.34 4.60 -9.35
CA SER A 25 0.27 3.20 -9.73
C SER A 25 0.97 2.30 -8.72
N MET A 26 0.53 1.04 -8.67
CA MET A 26 1.07 0.01 -7.80
C MET A 26 1.22 -1.27 -8.60
N TRP A 27 2.37 -1.93 -8.48
CA TRP A 27 2.62 -3.22 -9.13
C TRP A 27 3.54 -4.09 -8.29
N ARG A 28 3.65 -5.36 -8.67
CA ARG A 28 4.54 -6.33 -8.04
C ARG A 28 5.81 -6.49 -8.88
N ASP A 29 6.95 -6.50 -8.19
CA ASP A 29 8.26 -6.82 -8.74
C ASP A 29 8.83 -8.00 -7.94
N GLY A 30 8.55 -9.22 -8.43
CA GLY A 30 8.78 -10.46 -7.68
C GLY A 30 8.02 -10.47 -6.35
N ASN A 31 8.77 -10.58 -5.24
CA ASN A 31 8.19 -10.55 -3.89
C ASN A 31 7.93 -9.13 -3.35
N ARG A 32 8.21 -8.08 -4.13
CA ARG A 32 8.13 -6.68 -3.68
C ARG A 32 6.92 -5.98 -4.26
N THR A 33 6.42 -4.99 -3.52
CA THR A 33 5.44 -4.04 -4.03
C THR A 33 6.16 -2.74 -4.40
N VAL A 34 5.80 -2.16 -5.54
CA VAL A 34 6.37 -0.88 -5.99
C VAL A 34 5.23 0.12 -6.08
N LEU A 35 5.41 1.28 -5.45
CA LEU A 35 4.46 2.38 -5.49
C LEU A 35 5.06 3.52 -6.31
N ALA A 36 4.42 3.87 -7.42
CA ALA A 36 4.71 5.14 -8.09
C ALA A 36 3.81 6.23 -7.54
N PHE A 37 4.42 7.34 -7.12
CA PHE A 37 3.69 8.49 -6.58
C PHE A 37 3.30 9.46 -7.69
N VAL A 38 2.11 10.06 -7.58
CA VAL A 38 1.67 11.14 -8.46
C VAL A 38 2.58 12.35 -8.23
N GLY A 39 3.31 12.76 -9.28
CA GLY A 39 4.19 13.93 -9.23
C GLY A 39 5.55 13.73 -8.54
N GLY A 40 5.97 12.48 -8.32
CA GLY A 40 7.30 12.17 -7.75
C GLY A 40 7.90 10.88 -8.30
N ASP A 41 9.14 10.59 -7.92
CA ASP A 41 9.82 9.37 -8.33
C ASP A 41 9.18 8.11 -7.73
N PRO A 42 9.15 6.99 -8.47
CA PRO A 42 8.64 5.73 -7.96
C PRO A 42 9.48 5.22 -6.79
N GLN A 43 8.83 4.82 -5.68
CA GLN A 43 9.51 4.23 -4.53
C GLN A 43 9.18 2.74 -4.40
N ARG A 44 10.21 1.94 -4.08
CA ARG A 44 10.06 0.52 -3.82
C ARG A 44 9.80 0.29 -2.33
N ILE A 45 8.65 -0.29 -2.01
CA ILE A 45 8.16 -0.38 -0.63
C ILE A 45 7.66 -1.81 -0.39
N GLU A 46 8.20 -2.46 0.63
CA GLU A 46 7.70 -3.77 1.03
C GLU A 46 6.41 -3.57 1.84
N MET A 47 5.33 -4.15 1.33
CA MET A 47 4.03 -4.17 2.00
C MET A 47 3.84 -5.55 2.62
N THR A 48 3.68 -5.59 3.94
CA THR A 48 3.31 -6.80 4.69
C THR A 48 1.84 -7.17 4.52
N GLU A 49 1.00 -6.20 4.14
CA GLU A 49 -0.42 -6.37 3.91
C GLU A 49 -0.79 -5.79 2.55
N THR A 50 -1.52 -6.56 1.75
CA THR A 50 -2.02 -6.15 0.43
C THR A 50 -3.09 -5.04 0.56
N PRO A 51 -3.26 -4.17 -0.44
CA PRO A 51 -4.35 -3.20 -0.45
C PRO A 51 -5.73 -3.82 -0.23
N GLU A 52 -5.97 -5.01 -0.79
CA GLU A 52 -7.22 -5.76 -0.57
C GLU A 52 -7.43 -6.13 0.90
N GLN A 53 -6.36 -6.53 1.61
CA GLN A 53 -6.42 -6.82 3.05
C GLN A 53 -6.70 -5.57 3.88
N LEU A 54 -6.08 -4.44 3.54
CA LEU A 54 -6.35 -3.16 4.20
C LEU A 54 -7.78 -2.67 3.95
N LEU A 55 -8.29 -2.82 2.73
CA LEU A 55 -9.67 -2.49 2.38
C LEU A 55 -10.67 -3.39 3.12
N ALA A 56 -10.39 -4.70 3.23
CA ALA A 56 -11.23 -5.63 3.98
C ALA A 56 -11.26 -5.32 5.49
N GLN A 57 -10.16 -4.80 6.06
CA GLN A 57 -10.13 -4.36 7.46
C GLN A 57 -10.94 -3.07 7.69
N HIS A 58 -10.93 -2.13 6.75
CA HIS A 58 -11.60 -0.84 6.89
C HIS A 58 -13.07 -0.82 6.48
N PHE A 59 -13.46 -1.61 5.48
CA PHE A 59 -14.83 -1.67 4.97
C PHE A 59 -15.57 -2.95 5.39
N GLY A 60 -14.91 -3.80 6.18
CA GLY A 60 -15.34 -5.18 6.42
C GLY A 60 -15.13 -6.04 5.18
N THR A 61 -14.89 -7.34 5.38
CA THR A 61 -15.02 -8.31 4.29
C THR A 61 -16.41 -8.15 3.71
N SER A 62 -16.52 -7.83 2.42
CA SER A 62 -17.72 -8.09 1.64
C SER A 62 -17.93 -9.61 1.58
N GLY A 63 -18.46 -10.14 2.67
CA GLY A 63 -18.94 -11.51 2.84
C GLY A 63 -20.04 -11.37 3.88
N LYS A 64 -21.31 -11.36 3.49
CA LYS A 64 -21.98 -12.51 2.86
C LYS A 64 -23.13 -12.00 2.00
N ALA A 65 -23.17 -12.35 0.71
CA ALA A 65 -24.45 -12.57 0.07
C ALA A 65 -25.04 -13.82 0.73
N GLY A 66 -26.06 -13.62 1.54
CA GLY A 66 -26.92 -14.65 2.11
C GLY A 66 -28.35 -14.37 1.69
#